data_AF-E6QIF2-F1
#
_entry.id   AF-E6QIF2-F1
#
_cell.length_a   1.000
_cell.length_b   1.000
_cell.length_c   1.000
_cell.angle_alpha   90.00
_cell.angle_beta   90.00
_cell.angle_gamma   90.00
#
_symmetry.space_group_name_H-M   'P 1'
#
loop_
_entity.id
_entity.type
_entity.pdbx_description
1 polymer ?
#
loop_
_entity_poly.entity_id
_entity_poly.type
_entity_poly.pdbx_seq_one_letter_code
_entity_poly.pdbx_strand_id
1 'polypeptide(L)' 'MMDYLQKLIDAARRVPFPKEEREAQRRSFAYGNTRIENERITREMVDEQAEALEVAYQSK' A
#
# COMPACT_ATOMS: atom_id res chain seq x y z
N MET A 1 2.54 22.08 22.21
CA MET A 1 1.82 21.64 20.99
C MET A 1 2.79 21.18 19.90
N MET A 2 3.75 22.01 19.47
CA MET A 2 4.80 21.54 18.54
C MET A 2 5.67 20.41 19.12
N ASP A 3 5.89 20.42 20.42
CA ASP A 3 6.61 19.37 21.15
C ASP A 3 5.92 17.99 21.11
N TYR A 4 4.59 17.96 21.23
CA TYR A 4 3.83 16.71 21.21
C TYR A 4 3.68 16.17 19.78
N LEU A 5 3.43 17.04 18.80
CA LEU A 5 3.42 16.65 17.39
C LEU A 5 4.78 16.05 16.98
N GLN A 6 5.88 16.68 17.37
CA GLN A 6 7.21 16.19 17.06
C GLN A 6 7.47 14.81 17.70
N LYS A 7 7.05 14.60 18.95
CA LYS A 7 7.12 13.28 19.62
C LYS A 7 6.37 12.20 18.84
N LEU A 8 5.18 12.49 18.33
CA LEU A 8 4.40 11.53 17.54
C LEU A 8 5.06 11.21 16.19
N ILE A 9 5.60 12.23 15.51
CA ILE A 9 6.34 12.03 14.25
C ILE A 9 7.57 11.16 14.47
N ASP A 10 8.34 11.43 15.53
CA ASP A 10 9.56 10.65 15.84
C ASP A 10 9.25 9.22 16.27
N ALA A 11 8.10 9.00 16.92
CA ALA A 11 7.60 7.66 17.20
C ALA A 11 7.23 6.92 15.92
N ALA A 12 6.43 7.54 15.04
CA ALA A 12 5.96 6.94 13.80
C ALA A 12 7.11 6.54 12.86
N ARG A 13 8.18 7.37 12.78
CA ARG A 13 9.38 7.08 11.98
C ARG A 13 10.11 5.80 12.37
N ARG A 14 9.95 5.34 13.61
CA ARG A 14 10.63 4.16 14.16
C ARG A 14 9.79 2.89 14.12
N VAL A 15 8.50 3.02 13.82
CA VAL A 15 7.61 1.88 13.70
C VAL A 15 8.08 1.03 12.52
N PRO A 16 8.40 -0.26 12.72
CA PRO A 16 8.69 -1.17 11.62
C PRO A 16 7.49 -1.20 10.68
N PHE A 17 7.74 -1.25 9.37
CA PHE A 17 6.67 -1.38 8.39
C PHE A 17 6.84 -2.74 7.69
N PRO A 18 6.24 -3.83 8.19
CA PRO A 18 6.44 -5.20 7.69
C PRO A 18 6.12 -5.37 6.20
N LYS A 19 6.62 -6.46 5.59
CA LYS A 19 6.43 -6.71 4.15
C LYS A 19 4.94 -6.84 3.80
N GLU A 20 4.20 -7.50 4.67
CA GLU A 20 2.78 -7.78 4.54
C GLU A 20 1.95 -6.49 4.58
N GLU A 21 2.28 -5.59 5.52
CA GLU A 21 1.60 -4.29 5.63
C GLU A 21 1.97 -3.37 4.45
N ARG A 22 3.22 -3.39 4.00
CA ARG A 22 3.64 -2.66 2.78
C ARG A 22 2.86 -3.11 1.57
N GLU A 23 2.68 -4.42 1.42
CA GLU A 23 1.93 -4.99 0.31
C GLU A 23 0.44 -4.65 0.38
N ALA A 24 -0.17 -4.76 1.57
CA ALA A 24 -1.56 -4.34 1.78
C ALA A 24 -1.75 -2.84 1.47
N GLN A 25 -0.82 -1.98 1.90
CA GLN A 25 -0.84 -0.56 1.59
C GLN A 25 -0.71 -0.33 0.08
N ARG A 26 0.26 -0.97 -0.60
CA ARG A 26 0.45 -0.85 -2.05
C ARG A 26 -0.82 -1.19 -2.83
N ARG A 27 -1.48 -2.30 -2.49
CA ARG A 27 -2.76 -2.71 -3.11
C ARG A 27 -3.87 -1.69 -2.83
N SER A 28 -3.96 -1.18 -1.60
CA SER A 28 -4.94 -0.16 -1.23
C SER A 28 -4.77 1.14 -2.02
N PHE A 29 -3.52 1.60 -2.21
CA PHE A 29 -3.23 2.78 -3.02
C PHE A 29 -3.56 2.56 -4.49
N ALA A 30 -3.20 1.40 -5.05
CA ALA A 30 -3.53 1.05 -6.42
C ALA A 30 -5.06 1.04 -6.64
N TYR A 31 -5.81 0.39 -5.74
CA TYR A 31 -7.28 0.39 -5.80
C TYR A 31 -7.86 1.79 -5.66
N GLY A 32 -7.44 2.56 -4.65
CA GLY A 32 -7.94 3.92 -4.44
C GLY A 32 -7.74 4.80 -5.67
N ASN A 33 -6.52 4.85 -6.21
CA ASN A 33 -6.20 5.66 -7.37
C ASN A 33 -6.99 5.23 -8.62
N THR A 34 -7.07 3.92 -8.87
CA THR A 34 -7.74 3.40 -10.07
C THR A 34 -9.27 3.52 -9.99
N ARG A 35 -9.86 3.32 -8.80
CA ARG A 35 -11.30 3.40 -8.59
C ARG A 35 -11.85 4.83 -8.67
N ILE A 36 -11.03 5.84 -8.35
CA ILE A 36 -11.35 7.26 -8.54
C ILE A 36 -11.60 7.55 -10.02
N GLU A 37 -10.75 7.01 -10.91
CA GLU A 37 -10.84 7.24 -12.36
C GLU A 37 -11.85 6.33 -13.05
N ASN A 38 -12.04 5.10 -12.56
CA ASN A 38 -12.90 4.12 -13.18
C ASN A 38 -13.63 3.25 -12.16
N GLU A 39 -14.94 3.45 -12.06
CA GLU A 39 -15.78 2.73 -11.11
C GLU A 39 -15.88 1.22 -11.33
N ARG A 40 -15.56 0.75 -12.53
CA ARG A 40 -15.60 -0.67 -12.89
C ARG A 40 -14.38 -1.44 -12.39
N ILE A 41 -13.32 -0.75 -11.95
CA ILE A 41 -12.16 -1.41 -11.37
C ILE A 41 -12.53 -1.86 -9.96
N THR A 42 -12.43 -3.15 -9.70
CA THR A 42 -12.76 -3.73 -8.39
C THR A 42 -11.51 -3.98 -7.55
N ARG A 43 -11.71 -4.27 -6.27
CA ARG A 43 -10.62 -4.60 -5.35
C ARG A 43 -9.93 -5.90 -5.77
N GLU A 44 -10.74 -6.87 -6.17
CA GLU A 44 -10.31 -8.20 -6.62
C GLU A 44 -9.42 -8.09 -7.85
N MET A 45 -9.78 -7.25 -8.83
CA MET A 45 -8.94 -7.01 -10.01
C MET A 45 -7.54 -6.52 -9.62
N VAL A 46 -7.44 -5.61 -8.65
CA VAL A 46 -6.14 -5.10 -8.19
C VAL A 46 -5.35 -6.16 -7.44
N ASP A 47 -6.01 -6.97 -6.62
CA ASP A 47 -5.37 -8.05 -5.88
C ASP A 47 -4.81 -9.12 -6.85
N GLU A 48 -5.57 -9.51 -7.89
CA GLU A 48 -5.11 -10.44 -8.95
C GLU A 48 -3.89 -9.89 -9.72
N GLN A 49 -3.91 -8.61 -10.09
CA GLN A 49 -2.77 -8.00 -10.79
C GLN A 49 -1.54 -7.87 -9.89
N ALA A 50 -1.74 -7.63 -8.59
CA ALA A 50 -0.65 -7.61 -7.62
C ALA A 50 0.07 -8.97 -7.55
N GLU A 51 -0.68 -10.08 -7.59
CA GLU A 51 -0.14 -11.43 -7.59
C GLU A 51 0.56 -11.77 -8.91
N ALA A 52 -0.05 -11.42 -10.05
CA ALA A 52 0.55 -11.63 -11.37
C ALA A 52 1.91 -10.92 -11.52
N LEU A 53 2.03 -9.69 -10.97
CA LEU A 53 3.29 -8.95 -10.96
C LEU A 53 4.36 -9.63 -10.12
N GLU A 54 4.02 -10.14 -8.93
CA GLU A 54 4.99 -10.86 -8.09
C GLU A 54 5.55 -12.07 -8.84
N VAL A 55 4.70 -12.89 -9.47
CA VAL A 55 5.13 -14.04 -10.29
C VAL A 55 6.04 -13.60 -11.45
N ALA A 56 5.68 -12.52 -12.14
CA ALA A 56 6.48 -11.97 -13.24
C ALA A 56 7.85 -11.43 -12.78
N TYR A 57 7.99 -10.96 -11.54
CA TYR A 57 9.28 -10.57 -10.97
C TYR A 57 10.14 -11.77 -10.58
N GLN A 58 9.54 -12.83 -10.02
CA GLN A 58 10.29 -14.03 -9.60
C GLN A 58 10.80 -14.88 -10.78
N SER A 59 10.23 -14.68 -11.97
CA SER A 59 10.59 -15.40 -13.20
C SER A 59 11.65 -14.68 -14.06
N LYS A 60 12.12 -13.51 -13.61
CA LYS A 60 13.24 -12.78 -14.22
C LYS A 60 14.55 -13.11 -13.53
#